data_AF-A0A9E6EZC5-F1
#
_entry.id   AF-A0A9E6EZC5-F1
#
_cell.length_a   1.000
_cell.length_b   1.000
_cell.length_c   1.000
_cell.angle_alpha   90.00
_cell.angle_beta   90.00
_cell.angle_gamma   90.00
#
_symmetry.space_group_name_H-M   'P 1'
#
loop_
_entity.id
_entity.type
_entity.pdbx_description
1 polymer ?
#
loop_
_entity_poly.entity_id
_entity_poly.type
_entity_poly.pdbx_seq_one_letter_code
_entity_poly.pdbx_strand_id
1 'polypeptide(L)'
;MFLYTLFIYIYNIFVRFAALFSEKARLWVKGRKNIFQNISKKIISEEKIAWFHCSSLGEFEQGRPLMEGFRKQHPQYKILLTFF
;
A
#
# COMPACT_ATOMS: atom_id res chain seq x y z
N MET A 1 -20.94 3.41 12.72
CA MET A 1 -19.80 2.47 12.59
C MET A 1 -20.24 1.10 12.07
N PHE A 2 -21.27 0.45 12.64
CA PHE A 2 -21.77 -0.85 12.17
C PHE A 2 -22.18 -0.90 10.68
N LEU A 3 -23.04 0.04 10.23
CA LEU A 3 -23.48 0.12 8.82
C LEU A 3 -22.32 0.33 7.84
N TYR A 4 -21.35 1.17 8.21
CA TYR A 4 -20.15 1.43 7.41
C TYR A 4 -19.32 0.15 7.22
N THR A 5 -19.07 -0.58 8.30
CA THR A 5 -18.34 -1.85 8.25
C THR A 5 -19.09 -2.90 7.44
N LEU A 6 -20.42 -2.98 7.58
CA LEU A 6 -21.26 -3.88 6.79
C LEU A 6 -21.14 -3.57 5.29
N PHE A 7 -21.21 -2.30 4.91
CA PHE A 7 -21.06 -1.87 3.53
C PHE A 7 -19.69 -2.25 2.95
N ILE A 8 -18.62 -2.10 3.72
CA ILE A 8 -17.27 -2.52 3.32
C ILE A 8 -17.21 -4.04 3.06
N TYR A 9 -17.83 -4.86 3.91
CA TYR A 9 -17.84 -6.31 3.69
C TYR A 9 -18.61 -6.70 2.44
N ILE A 10 -19.79 -6.11 2.23
CA ILE A 10 -20.61 -6.33 1.04
C ILE A 10 -19.86 -5.90 -0.23
N TYR A 11 -19.25 -4.72 -0.21
CA TYR A 11 -18.44 -4.23 -1.33
C TYR A 11 -17.28 -5.19 -1.67
N ASN A 12 -16.59 -5.72 -0.66
CA ASN A 12 -15.52 -6.70 -0.87
C ASN A 12 -16.03 -7.98 -1.55
N ILE A 13 -17.24 -8.45 -1.21
CA ILE A 13 -17.86 -9.60 -1.88
C ILE A 13 -18.13 -9.26 -3.35
N PHE A 14 -18.72 -8.10 -3.63
CA PHE A 14 -18.97 -7.65 -5.01
C PHE A 14 -17.69 -7.55 -5.84
N VAL A 15 -16.60 -6.99 -5.29
CA VAL A 15 -15.33 -6.89 -6.00
C VAL A 15 -14.73 -8.28 -6.29
N ARG A 16 -14.88 -9.25 -5.37
CA ARG A 16 -14.46 -10.64 -5.61
C ARG A 16 -15.28 -11.30 -6.72
N PHE A 17 -16.58 -11.02 -6.80
CA PHE A 17 -17.39 -11.46 -7.94
C PHE A 17 -16.95 -10.77 -9.24
N ALA A 18 -16.74 -9.46 -9.22
CA ALA A 18 -16.28 -8.70 -10.39
C ALA A 18 -14.90 -9.17 -10.91
N ALA A 19 -14.04 -9.72 -10.04
CA ALA A 19 -12.74 -10.28 -10.42
C ALA A 19 -12.82 -11.49 -11.36
N LEU A 20 -13.98 -12.16 -11.44
CA LEU A 20 -14.23 -13.22 -12.41
C LEU A 20 -14.32 -12.65 -13.84
N PHE A 21 -14.85 -11.44 -13.97
CA PHE A 21 -15.16 -10.82 -15.27
C PHE A 21 -14.17 -9.72 -15.68
N SER A 22 -13.43 -9.12 -14.75
CA SER A 22 -12.51 -8.01 -15.00
C SER A 22 -11.10 -8.29 -14.50
N GLU A 23 -10.11 -8.09 -15.38
CA GLU A 23 -8.69 -8.19 -15.01
C GLU A 23 -8.30 -7.17 -13.94
N LYS A 24 -8.82 -5.94 -14.03
CA LYS A 24 -8.56 -4.89 -13.03
C LYS A 24 -9.02 -5.31 -11.63
N ALA A 25 -10.23 -5.85 -11.53
CA ALA A 25 -10.76 -6.36 -10.26
C ALA A 25 -9.96 -7.59 -9.76
N ARG A 26 -9.52 -8.46 -10.68
CA ARG A 26 -8.67 -9.61 -10.35
C ARG A 26 -7.32 -9.19 -9.77
N LEU A 27 -6.66 -8.20 -10.38
CA LEU A 27 -5.43 -7.60 -9.87
C LEU A 27 -5.68 -6.94 -8.50
N TRP A 28 -6.79 -6.22 -8.34
CA TRP A 28 -7.18 -5.58 -7.08
C TRP A 28 -7.33 -6.59 -5.93
N VAL A 29 -7.94 -7.75 -6.18
CA VAL A 29 -8.11 -8.84 -5.19
C VAL A 29 -6.79 -9.56 -4.94
N LYS A 30 -6.06 -9.94 -6.00
CA LYS A 30 -4.80 -10.68 -5.90
C LYS A 30 -3.71 -9.87 -5.19
N GLY A 31 -3.58 -8.58 -5.52
CA GLY A 31 -2.57 -7.68 -4.93
C GLY A 31 -2.79 -7.41 -3.44
N ARG A 32 -4.04 -7.44 -2.97
CA ARG A 32 -4.37 -7.31 -1.54
C ARG A 32 -4.32 -8.60 -0.75
N LYS A 33 -4.27 -9.76 -1.41
CA LYS A 33 -4.20 -11.05 -0.72
C LYS A 33 -2.93 -11.08 0.14
N ASN A 34 -3.11 -11.28 1.44
CA ASN A 34 -2.02 -11.36 2.43
C ASN A 34 -1.14 -10.10 2.54
N ILE A 35 -1.62 -8.92 2.11
CA ILE A 35 -0.79 -7.70 2.11
C ILE A 35 -0.26 -7.35 3.52
N PHE A 36 -1.13 -7.41 4.53
CA PHE A 36 -0.73 -7.14 5.92
C PHE A 36 0.23 -8.19 6.49
N GLN A 37 0.05 -9.46 6.13
CA GLN A 37 0.98 -10.53 6.52
C GLN A 37 2.35 -10.35 5.86
N ASN A 38 2.38 -9.91 4.60
CA ASN A 38 3.63 -9.65 3.90
C ASN A 38 4.35 -8.41 4.47
N ILE A 39 3.59 -7.38 4.84
CA ILE A 39 4.11 -6.18 5.51
C ILE A 39 4.68 -6.56 6.87
N SER A 40 3.91 -7.30 7.70
CA SER A 40 4.35 -7.70 9.04
C SER A 40 5.57 -8.62 9.02
N LYS A 41 5.74 -9.45 7.97
CA LYS A 41 6.95 -10.27 7.80
C LYS A 41 8.18 -9.46 7.37
N LYS A 42 7.99 -8.31 6.72
CA LYS A 42 9.07 -7.47 6.18
C LYS A 42 9.52 -6.38 7.15
N ILE A 43 8.65 -5.98 8.06
CA ILE A 43 8.92 -5.00 9.11
C ILE A 43 9.34 -5.76 10.37
N ILE A 44 10.60 -5.60 10.76
CA ILE A 44 11.10 -6.07 12.06
C ILE A 44 10.79 -4.99 13.09
N SER A 45 10.42 -5.37 14.31
CA SER A 45 9.91 -4.46 15.36
C SER A 45 10.85 -3.30 15.74
N GLU A 46 12.13 -3.37 15.38
CA GLU A 46 13.17 -2.39 15.73
C GLU A 46 13.51 -1.45 14.56
N GLU A 47 12.91 -1.64 13.39
CA GLU A 47 13.24 -0.88 12.19
C GLU A 47 12.66 0.54 12.24
N LYS A 48 13.52 1.53 12.03
CA LYS A 48 13.09 2.92 11.86
C LYS A 48 12.47 3.05 10.47
N ILE A 49 11.20 3.47 10.39
CA ILE A 49 10.49 3.62 9.12
C ILE A 49 10.23 5.10 8.86
N ALA A 50 10.65 5.57 7.68
CA ALA A 50 10.24 6.85 7.13
C ALA A 50 9.13 6.60 6.11
N TRP A 51 7.92 7.11 6.39
CA TRP A 51 6.77 6.93 5.52
C TRP A 51 6.62 8.12 4.57
N PHE A 52 6.71 7.83 3.27
CA PHE A 52 6.41 8.75 2.18
C PHE A 52 5.11 8.32 1.52
N HIS A 53 4.15 9.24 1.42
CA HIS A 53 2.91 9.02 0.70
C HIS A 53 2.87 9.95 -0.52
N CYS A 54 2.66 9.38 -1.70
CA CYS A 54 2.53 10.12 -2.95
C CYS A 54 1.11 9.92 -3.48
N SER A 55 0.45 11.01 -3.87
CA SER A 55 -0.91 10.95 -4.40
C SER A 55 -0.97 10.38 -5.82
N SER A 56 0.16 10.43 -6.54
CA SER A 56 0.27 10.03 -7.93
C SER A 56 1.71 9.65 -8.29
N LEU A 57 1.89 9.09 -9.49
CA LEU A 57 3.21 8.82 -10.04
C LEU A 57 4.01 10.11 -10.25
N GLY A 58 3.37 11.20 -10.68
CA GLY A 58 4.04 12.48 -10.90
C GLY A 58 4.60 13.09 -9.62
N GLU A 59 3.85 13.02 -8.51
CA GLU A 59 4.37 13.42 -7.20
C GLU A 59 5.54 12.56 -6.74
N PHE A 60 5.50 11.25 -7.00
CA PHE A 60 6.63 10.38 -6.69
C PHE A 60 7.87 10.77 -7.49
N GLU A 61 7.75 11.03 -8.80
CA GLU A 61 8.89 11.43 -9.62
C GLU A 61 9.51 12.75 -9.15
N GLN A 62 8.67 13.72 -8.76
CA GLN A 62 9.11 14.98 -8.18
C GLN A 62 9.76 14.80 -6.79
N GLY A 63 9.23 13.89 -5.97
CA GLY A 63 9.74 13.59 -4.62
C GLY A 63 10.92 12.62 -4.58
N ARG A 64 11.22 11.92 -5.68
CA ARG A 64 12.30 10.91 -5.72
C ARG A 64 13.66 11.46 -5.30
N PRO A 65 14.12 12.65 -5.75
CA PRO A 65 15.39 13.20 -5.31
C PRO A 65 15.45 13.44 -3.79
N LEU A 66 14.32 13.83 -3.17
CA LEU A 66 14.20 14.01 -1.73
C LEU A 66 14.35 12.66 -1.00
N MET A 67 13.66 11.62 -1.47
CA MET A 67 13.75 10.29 -0.89
C MET A 67 15.15 9.68 -1.02
N GLU A 68 15.81 9.87 -2.16
CA GLU A 68 17.19 9.44 -2.39
C GLU A 68 18.17 10.20 -1.46
N GLY A 69 18.00 11.52 -1.31
CA GLY A 69 18.78 12.34 -0.38
C GLY A 69 18.57 11.91 1.08
N PHE A 70 17.32 11.68 1.48
CA PHE A 70 16.97 11.17 2.80
C PHE A 70 17.64 9.82 3.07
N ARG A 71 17.59 8.88 2.12
CA ARG A 71 18.24 7.57 2.26
C ARG A 71 19.75 7.65 2.41
N LYS A 72 20.40 8.61 1.75
CA LYS A 72 21.85 8.85 1.89
C LYS A 72 22.21 9.39 3.27
N GLN A 73 21.40 10.30 3.82
CA GLN A 73 21.63 10.93 5.12
C GLN A 73 21.21 10.03 6.30
N HIS A 74 20.21 9.18 6.09
CA HIS A 74 19.61 8.33 7.11
C HIS A 74 19.53 6.86 6.66
N PRO A 75 20.67 6.19 6.40
CA PRO A 75 20.70 4.83 5.87
C PRO A 75 20.07 3.77 6.80
N GLN A 76 19.94 4.07 8.09
CA GLN A 76 19.27 3.24 9.09
C GLN A 76 17.74 3.22 8.98
N TYR A 77 17.14 4.14 8.21
CA TYR A 77 15.70 4.18 7.99
C TYR A 77 15.31 3.34 6.77
N LYS A 78 14.30 2.48 6.92
CA LYS A 78 13.58 1.92 5.79
C LYS A 78 12.55 2.92 5.29
N ILE A 79 12.48 3.06 3.97
CA ILE A 79 11.47 3.89 3.33
C ILE A 79 10.23 3.04 3.06
N LEU A 80 9.11 3.43 3.65
CA LEU A 80 7.79 2.94 3.28
C LEU A 80 7.19 3.95 2.30
N LEU A 81 7.02 3.55 1.04
CA LEU A 81 6.36 4.37 0.01
C LEU A 81 4.96 3.82 -0.24
N THR A 82 3.94 4.68 -0.15
CA THR A 82 2.56 4.33 -0.48
C THR A 82 1.98 5.26 -1.54
N PHE A 83 1.08 4.73 -2.35
CA PHE A 83 0.30 5.45 -3.35
C PHE A 83 -1.20 5.33 -3.04
N PHE A 84 -2.03 6.19 -3.65
CA PHE A 84 -3.48 5.98 -3.70
C PHE A 84 -3.88 4.74 -4.52
#